data_AF-A0A7C4NCJ9-F1
#
_entry.id   AF-A0A7C4NCJ9-F1
#
_cell.length_a   1.000
_cell.length_b   1.000
_cell.length_c   1.000
_cell.angle_alpha   90.00
_cell.angle_beta   90.00
_cell.angle_gamma   90.00
#
_symmetry.space_group_name_H-M   'P 1'
#
loop_
_entity.id
_entity.type
_entity.pdbx_description
1 polymer ?
#
loop_
_entity_poly.entity_id
_entity_poly.type
_entity_poly.pdbx_seq_one_letter_code
_entity_poly.pdbx_strand_id
1 'polypeptide(L)'
;MRGLLIKTAWQAQPCGMAAVMNVALYILDEVCREASQATGRPVQVANDNSPGQIVISGDNTALDKALELAKARGAKRAIKLAVSIAAHSQLMKMAARSFRHELDAISFAPPRLPIVGNVYARPIELADVRDELEAQLTSPVRWTESIQYLAQQGVTTCIELGPKDVLAGLVRRIDPTLTAMSVGDPKGVQLLLEQ
;
A
#
# COMPACT_ATOMS: atom_id res chain seq x y z
N MET A 1 -14.58 -1.29 -12.00
CA MET A 1 -14.74 -2.65 -11.45
C MET A 1 -14.13 -2.79 -10.05
N ARG A 2 -12.79 -2.82 -9.89
CA ARG A 2 -12.11 -2.94 -8.57
C ARG A 2 -12.59 -1.93 -7.51
N GLY A 3 -12.64 -0.64 -7.85
CA GLY A 3 -13.11 0.39 -6.91
C GLY A 3 -14.57 0.22 -6.46
N LEU A 4 -15.44 -0.33 -7.32
CA LEU A 4 -16.82 -0.62 -6.98
C LEU A 4 -16.92 -1.83 -6.04
N LEU A 5 -16.11 -2.87 -6.27
CA LEU A 5 -16.03 -4.05 -5.40
C LEU A 5 -15.50 -3.68 -4.01
N ILE A 6 -14.49 -2.82 -3.93
CA ILE A 6 -13.98 -2.29 -2.66
C ILE A 6 -15.08 -1.48 -1.94
N LYS A 7 -15.83 -0.65 -2.66
CA LYS A 7 -16.93 0.16 -2.10
C LYS A 7 -18.11 -0.70 -1.62
N THR A 8 -18.42 -1.79 -2.32
CA THR A 8 -19.58 -2.66 -2.04
C THR A 8 -19.30 -3.76 -1.02
N ALA A 9 -18.04 -4.20 -0.88
CA ALA A 9 -17.63 -5.12 0.20
C ALA A 9 -17.80 -4.51 1.60
N TRP A 10 -18.15 -3.24 1.69
CA TRP A 10 -18.25 -2.52 2.94
C TRP A 10 -19.62 -1.86 3.16
N GLN A 11 -20.58 -2.69 3.60
CA GLN A 11 -21.88 -2.20 4.10
C GLN A 11 -22.24 -2.75 5.49
N ALA A 12 -21.44 -3.65 6.08
CA ALA A 12 -21.86 -4.41 7.25
C ALA A 12 -21.18 -4.05 8.60
N GLN A 13 -19.99 -3.43 8.65
CA GLN A 13 -19.26 -3.17 9.92
C GLN A 13 -18.32 -1.95 9.89
N PRO A 14 -18.33 -1.03 10.88
CA PRO A 14 -17.41 0.12 11.00
C PRO A 14 -15.89 -0.22 10.81
N CYS A 15 -15.21 0.37 9.83
CA CYS A 15 -13.80 0.14 9.51
C CYS A 15 -13.14 1.40 8.96
N GLY A 16 -11.81 1.40 8.88
CA GLY A 16 -11.06 2.51 8.32
C GLY A 16 -9.56 2.24 8.18
N MET A 17 -8.83 3.32 7.94
CA MET A 17 -7.37 3.34 7.83
C MET A 17 -6.79 4.47 8.68
N ALA A 18 -5.54 4.32 9.11
CA ALA A 18 -4.83 5.36 9.82
C ALA A 18 -3.35 5.39 9.42
N ALA A 19 -2.81 6.59 9.26
CA ALA A 19 -1.39 6.82 9.06
C ALA A 19 -0.68 6.96 10.41
N VAL A 20 0.42 6.22 10.58
CA VAL A 20 1.28 6.21 11.76
C VAL A 20 2.68 6.63 11.34
N MET A 21 3.20 7.66 12.02
CA MET A 21 4.47 8.29 11.70
C MET A 21 5.49 8.07 12.81
N ASN A 22 6.75 7.91 12.42
CA ASN A 22 7.91 7.79 13.29
C ASN A 22 7.89 6.54 14.17
N VAL A 23 7.50 5.40 13.60
CA VAL A 23 7.56 4.07 14.22
C VAL A 23 8.11 3.08 13.20
N ALA A 24 8.94 2.15 13.66
CA ALA A 24 9.46 1.08 12.81
C ALA A 24 8.37 0.05 12.47
N LEU A 25 8.48 -0.60 11.31
CA LEU A 25 7.49 -1.56 10.82
C LEU A 25 7.22 -2.70 11.81
N TYR A 26 8.27 -3.34 12.32
CA TYR A 26 8.13 -4.45 13.28
C TYR A 26 7.38 -4.06 14.57
N ILE A 27 7.58 -2.83 15.06
CA ILE A 27 6.86 -2.32 16.23
C ILE A 27 5.38 -2.16 15.89
N LEU A 28 5.07 -1.67 14.69
CA LEU A 28 3.68 -1.45 14.28
C LEU A 28 2.94 -2.75 13.99
N ASP A 29 3.63 -3.78 13.47
CA ASP A 29 3.10 -5.13 13.36
C ASP A 29 2.73 -5.71 14.73
N GLU A 30 3.62 -5.58 15.73
CA GLU A 30 3.33 -5.98 17.10
C GLU A 30 2.11 -5.24 17.66
N VAL A 31 2.04 -3.93 17.46
CA VAL A 31 0.90 -3.09 17.89
C VAL A 31 -0.41 -3.57 17.24
N CYS A 32 -0.41 -3.88 15.95
CA CYS A 32 -1.59 -4.38 15.25
C CYS A 32 -2.04 -5.73 15.81
N ARG A 33 -1.09 -6.63 16.08
CA ARG A 33 -1.35 -7.94 16.68
C ARG A 33 -1.95 -7.79 18.08
N GLU A 34 -1.35 -6.95 18.92
CA GLU A 34 -1.80 -6.68 20.29
C GLU A 34 -3.21 -6.05 20.30
N ALA A 35 -3.46 -5.05 19.45
CA ALA A 35 -4.76 -4.43 19.30
C ALA A 35 -5.83 -5.42 18.82
N SER A 36 -5.47 -6.30 17.88
CA SER A 36 -6.39 -7.33 17.39
C SER A 36 -6.75 -8.34 18.48
N GLN A 37 -5.77 -8.76 19.28
CA GLN A 37 -5.99 -9.67 20.40
C GLN A 37 -6.85 -9.03 21.50
N ALA A 38 -6.57 -7.79 21.86
CA ALA A 38 -7.28 -7.07 22.92
C ALA A 38 -8.75 -6.80 22.58
N THR A 39 -9.07 -6.64 21.30
CA THR A 39 -10.43 -6.28 20.84
C THR A 39 -11.20 -7.45 20.24
N GLY A 40 -10.53 -8.55 19.90
CA GLY A 40 -11.11 -9.65 19.11
C GLY A 40 -11.49 -9.24 17.68
N ARG A 41 -10.99 -8.11 17.20
CA ARG A 41 -11.32 -7.50 15.90
C ARG A 41 -10.05 -7.27 15.08
N PRO A 42 -10.11 -7.32 13.74
CA PRO A 42 -8.90 -7.30 12.93
C PRO A 42 -8.36 -5.89 12.68
N VAL A 43 -7.05 -5.71 12.84
CA VAL A 43 -6.27 -4.57 12.32
C VAL A 43 -4.88 -5.06 11.90
N GLN A 44 -4.35 -4.53 10.80
CA GLN A 44 -3.04 -4.91 10.27
C GLN A 44 -2.36 -3.75 9.54
N VAL A 45 -1.08 -3.91 9.21
CA VAL A 45 -0.38 -3.01 8.29
C VAL A 45 -1.01 -3.13 6.90
N ALA A 46 -1.29 -1.98 6.30
CA ALA A 46 -1.88 -1.81 4.98
C ALA A 46 -0.86 -1.32 3.96
N ASN A 47 0.01 -0.38 4.35
CA ASN A 47 1.04 0.17 3.46
C ASN A 47 2.31 0.47 4.27
N ASP A 48 3.42 -0.13 3.89
CA ASP A 48 4.75 0.32 4.27
C ASP A 48 5.25 1.29 3.19
N ASN A 49 5.01 2.59 3.39
CA ASN A 49 5.23 3.62 2.36
C ASN A 49 6.65 4.19 2.37
N SER A 50 7.29 4.27 3.53
CA SER A 50 8.68 4.64 3.70
C SER A 50 9.08 4.37 5.15
N PRO A 51 10.38 4.32 5.50
CA PRO A 51 10.81 4.30 6.88
C PRO A 51 10.11 5.37 7.71
N GLY A 52 9.39 4.96 8.76
CA GLY A 52 8.65 5.86 9.64
C GLY A 52 7.36 6.48 9.05
N GLN A 53 6.85 6.01 7.90
CA GLN A 53 5.51 6.34 7.40
C GLN A 53 4.77 5.06 6.99
N ILE A 54 3.89 4.58 7.87
CA ILE A 54 3.17 3.32 7.66
C ILE A 54 1.67 3.59 7.80
N VAL A 55 0.86 2.90 7.04
CA VAL A 55 -0.61 2.93 7.16
C VAL A 55 -1.08 1.59 7.69
N ILE A 56 -2.00 1.63 8.65
CA ILE A 56 -2.71 0.46 9.17
C ILE A 56 -4.18 0.54 8.76
N SER A 57 -4.84 -0.60 8.63
CA SER A 57 -6.26 -0.67 8.30
C SER A 57 -6.94 -1.84 9.00
N GLY A 58 -8.24 -1.69 9.26
CA GLY A 58 -9.00 -2.70 9.97
C GLY A 58 -10.34 -2.18 10.50
N ASP A 59 -10.91 -2.96 11.40
CA ASP A 59 -12.09 -2.61 12.19
C ASP A 59 -11.83 -1.36 13.03
N ASN A 60 -12.82 -0.48 13.18
CA ASN A 60 -12.62 0.80 13.87
C ASN A 60 -12.23 0.65 15.34
N THR A 61 -12.77 -0.34 16.05
CA THR A 61 -12.42 -0.57 17.47
C THR A 61 -10.98 -1.05 17.60
N ALA A 62 -10.56 -1.98 16.74
CA ALA A 62 -9.16 -2.43 16.70
C ALA A 62 -8.21 -1.32 16.25
N LEU A 63 -8.61 -0.51 15.27
CA LEU A 63 -7.85 0.63 14.77
C LEU A 63 -7.63 1.68 15.86
N ASP A 64 -8.66 2.01 16.63
CA ASP A 64 -8.55 2.95 17.76
C ASP A 64 -7.58 2.44 18.82
N LYS A 65 -7.66 1.15 19.17
CA LYS A 65 -6.70 0.54 20.11
C LYS A 65 -5.27 0.55 19.57
N ALA A 66 -5.08 0.26 18.29
CA ALA A 66 -3.77 0.30 17.65
C ALA A 66 -3.16 1.71 17.68
N LEU A 67 -3.96 2.77 17.49
CA LEU A 67 -3.46 4.15 17.56
C LEU A 67 -3.05 4.56 18.97
N GLU A 68 -3.76 4.11 20.00
CA GLU A 68 -3.37 4.27 21.41
C GLU A 68 -2.02 3.61 21.69
N LEU A 69 -1.90 2.32 21.34
CA LEU A 69 -0.67 1.54 21.54
C LEU A 69 0.51 2.12 20.74
N ALA A 70 0.28 2.54 19.49
CA ALA A 70 1.32 3.16 18.66
C ALA A 70 1.87 4.44 19.30
N LYS A 71 1.00 5.30 19.86
CA LYS A 71 1.43 6.50 20.59
C LYS A 71 2.25 6.16 21.83
N ALA A 72 1.82 5.16 22.59
CA ALA A 72 2.58 4.66 23.75
C ALA A 72 3.96 4.10 23.36
N ARG A 73 4.09 3.59 22.12
CA ARG A 73 5.34 3.06 21.56
C ARG A 73 6.15 4.09 20.75
N GLY A 74 5.87 5.39 20.92
CA GLY A 74 6.68 6.47 20.36
C GLY A 74 6.23 7.03 19.01
N ALA A 75 5.02 6.69 18.53
CA ALA A 75 4.47 7.32 17.34
C ALA A 75 4.34 8.83 17.52
N LYS A 76 5.01 9.60 16.66
CA LYS A 76 4.95 11.06 16.67
C LYS A 76 3.56 11.55 16.24
N ARG A 77 2.94 10.85 15.29
CA ARG A 77 1.59 11.14 14.79
C ARG A 77 0.90 9.81 14.50
N ALA A 78 -0.38 9.73 14.85
CA ALA A 78 -1.26 8.61 14.53
C ALA A 78 -2.63 9.21 14.16
N ILE A 79 -3.00 9.15 12.87
CA ILE A 79 -4.08 9.95 12.29
C ILE A 79 -5.00 9.05 11.47
N LYS A 80 -6.29 9.04 11.80
CA LYS A 80 -7.31 8.40 10.97
C LYS A 80 -7.43 9.11 9.62
N LEU A 81 -7.44 8.34 8.55
CA LEU A 81 -7.64 8.85 7.20
C LEU A 81 -9.15 9.06 6.95
N ALA A 82 -9.49 10.04 6.12
CA ALA A 82 -10.87 10.34 5.74
C ALA A 82 -11.40 9.33 4.70
N VAL A 83 -11.33 8.04 5.04
CA VAL A 83 -11.78 6.91 4.23
C VAL A 83 -12.52 5.91 5.10
N SER A 84 -13.62 5.37 4.58
CA SER A 84 -14.44 4.37 5.28
C SER A 84 -14.25 2.99 4.64
N ILE A 85 -13.00 2.63 4.36
CA ILE A 85 -12.61 1.32 3.83
C ILE A 85 -11.39 0.83 4.60
N ALA A 86 -11.23 -0.49 4.72
CA ALA A 86 -10.04 -1.11 5.30
C ALA A 86 -9.24 -1.81 4.19
N ALA A 87 -8.77 -1.03 3.21
CA ALA A 87 -7.97 -1.56 2.10
C ALA A 87 -6.70 -2.28 2.61
N HIS A 88 -6.24 -3.29 1.87
CA HIS A 88 -5.06 -4.08 2.21
C HIS A 88 -5.19 -4.80 3.56
N SER A 89 -6.42 -5.24 3.88
CA SER A 89 -6.70 -6.03 5.07
C SER A 89 -7.55 -7.25 4.79
N GLN A 90 -7.56 -8.19 5.72
CA GLN A 90 -8.44 -9.35 5.66
C GLN A 90 -9.94 -9.01 5.57
N LEU A 91 -10.36 -7.79 5.92
CA LEU A 91 -11.76 -7.36 5.74
C LEU A 91 -12.14 -7.24 4.25
N MET A 92 -11.16 -7.20 3.35
CA MET A 92 -11.37 -7.17 1.90
C MET A 92 -11.48 -8.57 1.26
N LYS A 93 -11.49 -9.66 2.05
CA LYS A 93 -11.56 -11.05 1.52
C LYS A 93 -12.72 -11.27 0.56
N MET A 94 -13.90 -10.70 0.84
CA MET A 94 -15.04 -10.82 -0.08
C MET A 94 -14.81 -10.04 -1.38
N ALA A 95 -14.32 -8.80 -1.30
CA ALA A 95 -13.94 -8.02 -2.49
C ALA A 95 -12.89 -8.74 -3.33
N ALA A 96 -11.90 -9.37 -2.69
CA ALA A 96 -10.84 -10.12 -3.35
C ALA A 96 -11.40 -11.29 -4.17
N ARG A 97 -12.31 -12.09 -3.58
CA ARG A 97 -12.98 -13.20 -4.29
C ARG A 97 -13.81 -12.73 -5.47
N SER A 98 -14.61 -11.69 -5.29
CA SER A 98 -15.37 -11.09 -6.41
C SER A 98 -14.44 -10.53 -7.48
N PHE A 99 -13.33 -9.91 -7.07
CA PHE A 99 -12.36 -9.37 -8.01
C PHE A 99 -11.65 -10.48 -8.79
N ARG A 100 -11.34 -11.61 -8.14
CA ARG A 100 -10.79 -12.78 -8.82
C ARG A 100 -11.69 -13.30 -9.92
N HIS A 101 -12.98 -13.43 -9.64
CA HIS A 101 -13.95 -13.87 -10.64
C HIS A 101 -13.91 -13.00 -11.91
N GLU A 102 -13.81 -11.67 -11.74
CA GLU A 102 -13.69 -10.74 -12.86
C GLU A 102 -12.32 -10.84 -13.57
N LEU A 103 -11.23 -11.06 -12.81
CA LEU A 103 -9.89 -11.25 -13.38
C LEU A 103 -9.79 -12.52 -14.23
N ASP A 104 -10.54 -13.56 -13.89
CA ASP A 104 -10.58 -14.82 -14.66
C ASP A 104 -11.20 -14.62 -16.06
N ALA A 105 -12.09 -13.63 -16.22
CA ALA A 105 -12.69 -13.28 -17.51
C ALA A 105 -11.78 -12.38 -18.39
N ILE A 106 -10.68 -11.86 -17.85
CA ILE A 106 -9.76 -10.98 -18.57
C ILE A 106 -8.62 -11.80 -19.18
N SER A 107 -8.31 -11.54 -20.45
CA SER A 107 -7.08 -12.04 -21.08
C SER A 107 -5.91 -11.09 -20.82
N PHE A 108 -4.85 -11.59 -20.19
CA PHE A 108 -3.62 -10.84 -19.94
C PHE A 108 -2.54 -11.22 -20.94
N ALA A 109 -1.72 -10.25 -21.34
CA ALA A 109 -0.52 -10.46 -22.13
C ALA A 109 0.73 -10.36 -21.23
N PRO A 110 1.84 -11.02 -21.59
CA PRO A 110 3.10 -10.87 -20.86
C PRO A 110 3.52 -9.39 -20.77
N PRO A 111 4.01 -8.94 -19.60
CA PRO A 111 4.45 -7.57 -19.45
C PRO A 111 5.70 -7.33 -20.32
N ARG A 112 5.72 -6.22 -21.07
CA ARG A 112 6.86 -5.85 -21.94
C ARG A 112 8.04 -5.28 -21.15
N LEU A 113 7.77 -4.78 -19.95
CA LEU A 113 8.74 -4.26 -19.00
C LEU A 113 8.51 -4.98 -17.67
N PRO A 114 9.57 -5.26 -16.88
CA PRO A 114 9.40 -5.87 -15.57
C PRO A 114 8.46 -5.06 -14.69
N ILE A 115 7.54 -5.75 -14.01
CA ILE A 115 6.62 -5.15 -13.04
C ILE A 115 6.98 -5.71 -11.68
N VAL A 116 7.19 -4.84 -10.69
CA VAL A 116 7.41 -5.24 -9.30
C VAL A 116 6.05 -5.29 -8.60
N GLY A 117 5.66 -6.47 -8.11
CA GLY A 117 4.43 -6.68 -7.36
C GLY A 117 4.48 -6.00 -5.98
N ASN A 118 3.31 -5.60 -5.46
CA ASN A 118 3.18 -4.94 -4.16
C ASN A 118 3.15 -5.92 -2.99
N VAL A 119 2.70 -7.15 -3.21
CA VAL A 119 2.53 -8.17 -2.17
C VAL A 119 3.87 -8.77 -1.76
N TYR A 120 4.73 -9.01 -2.75
CA TYR A 120 6.01 -9.70 -2.54
C TYR A 120 7.25 -8.83 -2.81
N ALA A 121 7.08 -7.59 -3.30
CA ALA A 121 8.17 -6.68 -3.66
C ALA A 121 9.21 -7.31 -4.62
N ARG A 122 8.74 -8.14 -5.55
CA ARG A 122 9.57 -8.84 -6.56
C ARG A 122 8.97 -8.71 -7.96
N PRO A 123 9.74 -8.99 -9.02
CA PRO A 123 9.18 -9.12 -10.37
C PRO A 123 8.05 -10.16 -10.42
N ILE A 124 7.01 -9.83 -11.17
CA ILE A 124 5.90 -10.73 -11.46
C ILE A 124 5.88 -11.08 -12.94
N GLU A 125 5.64 -12.36 -13.23
CA GLU A 125 5.44 -12.86 -14.58
C GLU A 125 3.94 -12.95 -14.90
N LEU A 126 3.59 -13.22 -16.17
CA LEU A 126 2.19 -13.37 -16.59
C LEU A 126 1.40 -14.36 -15.70
N ALA A 127 2.05 -15.43 -15.27
CA ALA A 127 1.46 -16.45 -14.40
C ALA A 127 1.10 -15.92 -13.00
N ASP A 128 1.85 -14.92 -12.49
CA ASP A 128 1.64 -14.33 -11.16
C ASP A 128 0.54 -13.26 -11.17
N VAL A 129 0.24 -12.61 -12.31
CA VAL A 129 -0.54 -11.36 -12.36
C VAL A 129 -1.90 -11.45 -11.66
N ARG A 130 -2.64 -12.55 -11.85
CA ARG A 130 -3.98 -12.69 -11.25
C ARG A 130 -3.89 -12.87 -9.73
N ASP A 131 -3.00 -13.73 -9.29
CA ASP A 131 -2.80 -14.02 -7.87
C ASP A 131 -2.28 -12.78 -7.14
N GLU A 132 -1.35 -12.04 -7.75
CA GLU A 132 -0.85 -10.77 -7.24
C GLU A 132 -1.97 -9.72 -7.11
N LEU A 133 -2.78 -9.52 -8.15
CA LEU A 133 -3.86 -8.54 -8.15
C LEU A 133 -4.96 -8.87 -7.12
N GLU A 134 -5.32 -10.15 -6.97
CA GLU A 134 -6.26 -10.61 -5.95
C GLU A 134 -5.68 -10.41 -4.54
N ALA A 135 -4.47 -10.94 -4.30
CA ALA A 135 -3.81 -10.89 -3.01
C ALA A 135 -3.57 -9.45 -2.53
N GLN A 136 -3.30 -8.52 -3.46
CA GLN A 136 -3.10 -7.10 -3.16
C GLN A 136 -4.27 -6.48 -2.38
N LEU A 137 -5.52 -6.95 -2.55
CA LEU A 137 -6.66 -6.37 -1.81
C LEU A 137 -6.60 -6.66 -0.31
N THR A 138 -5.93 -7.75 0.09
CA THR A 138 -5.91 -8.25 1.48
C THR A 138 -4.53 -8.23 2.13
N SER A 139 -3.49 -7.99 1.33
CA SER A 139 -2.09 -8.00 1.75
C SER A 139 -1.53 -6.58 1.82
N PRO A 140 -0.54 -6.32 2.70
CA PRO A 140 0.14 -5.03 2.76
C PRO A 140 0.79 -4.66 1.42
N VAL A 141 0.83 -3.36 1.12
CA VAL A 141 1.66 -2.81 0.04
C VAL A 141 3.07 -2.60 0.57
N ARG A 142 4.03 -3.38 0.08
CA ARG A 142 5.45 -3.36 0.50
C ARG A 142 6.26 -2.36 -0.32
N TRP A 143 5.85 -1.09 -0.31
CA TRP A 143 6.43 -0.07 -1.19
C TRP A 143 7.89 0.25 -0.85
N THR A 144 8.24 0.34 0.43
CA THR A 144 9.64 0.52 0.88
C THR A 144 10.55 -0.55 0.26
N GLU A 145 10.16 -1.82 0.37
CA GLU A 145 10.92 -2.94 -0.19
C GLU A 145 10.95 -2.92 -1.72
N SER A 146 9.85 -2.55 -2.39
CA SER A 146 9.81 -2.43 -3.86
C SER A 146 10.83 -1.40 -4.37
N ILE A 147 10.97 -0.26 -3.70
CA ILE A 147 11.96 0.76 -4.09
C ILE A 147 13.39 0.29 -3.80
N GLN A 148 13.62 -0.37 -2.66
CA GLN A 148 14.92 -0.96 -2.33
C GLN A 148 15.33 -2.03 -3.35
N TYR A 149 14.38 -2.86 -3.79
CA TYR A 149 14.59 -3.83 -4.86
C TYR A 149 15.02 -3.12 -6.15
N LEU A 150 14.31 -2.08 -6.58
CA LEU A 150 14.65 -1.33 -7.80
C LEU A 150 16.07 -0.72 -7.73
N ALA A 151 16.44 -0.12 -6.60
CA ALA A 151 17.79 0.42 -6.38
C ALA A 151 18.86 -0.69 -6.50
N GLN A 152 18.61 -1.87 -5.92
CA GLN A 152 19.50 -3.04 -6.02
C GLN A 152 19.63 -3.57 -7.46
N GLN A 153 18.61 -3.36 -8.31
CA GLN A 153 18.68 -3.68 -9.74
C GLN A 153 19.39 -2.58 -10.56
N GLY A 154 19.95 -1.55 -9.93
CA GLY A 154 20.69 -0.48 -10.60
C GLY A 154 19.82 0.65 -11.15
N VAL A 155 18.55 0.74 -10.74
CA VAL A 155 17.72 1.91 -11.05
C VAL A 155 18.27 3.12 -10.30
N THR A 156 18.53 4.21 -11.01
CA THR A 156 19.03 5.49 -10.44
C THR A 156 18.03 6.63 -10.55
N THR A 157 17.04 6.51 -11.44
CA THR A 157 16.01 7.52 -11.69
C THR A 157 14.62 6.89 -11.65
N CYS A 158 13.74 7.47 -10.84
CA CYS A 158 12.34 7.10 -10.72
C CYS A 158 11.44 8.24 -11.22
N ILE A 159 10.48 7.89 -12.09
CA ILE A 159 9.53 8.84 -12.67
C ILE A 159 8.13 8.47 -12.16
N GLU A 160 7.54 9.33 -11.35
CA GLU A 160 6.14 9.25 -10.94
C GLU A 160 5.25 9.76 -12.07
N LEU A 161 4.45 8.87 -12.65
CA LEU A 161 3.48 9.22 -13.68
C LEU A 161 2.10 9.38 -13.05
N GLY A 162 1.59 10.60 -13.03
CA GLY A 162 0.30 10.92 -12.41
C GLY A 162 0.29 12.26 -11.70
N PRO A 163 -0.88 12.69 -11.18
CA PRO A 163 -1.00 13.98 -10.53
C PRO A 163 -0.25 14.00 -9.18
N LYS A 164 0.30 15.17 -8.82
CA LYS A 164 1.06 15.42 -7.57
C LYS A 164 2.41 14.69 -7.56
N ASP A 165 3.07 14.64 -6.41
CA ASP A 165 4.46 14.25 -6.22
C ASP A 165 4.66 13.32 -5.01
N VAL A 166 3.63 12.56 -4.65
CA VAL A 166 3.62 11.76 -3.42
C VAL A 166 4.66 10.65 -3.49
N LEU A 167 4.66 9.87 -4.57
CA LEU A 167 5.59 8.74 -4.72
C LEU A 167 7.02 9.24 -4.86
N ALA A 168 7.26 10.33 -5.60
CA ALA A 168 8.58 10.95 -5.72
C ALA A 168 9.12 11.38 -4.34
N GLY A 169 8.27 11.95 -3.48
CA GLY A 169 8.61 12.27 -2.10
C GLY A 169 8.95 11.03 -1.25
N LEU A 170 8.21 9.93 -1.42
CA LEU A 170 8.47 8.67 -0.72
C LEU A 170 9.78 8.01 -1.17
N VAL A 171 10.05 7.98 -2.47
CA VAL A 171 11.29 7.44 -3.04
C VAL A 171 12.51 8.10 -2.39
N ARG A 172 12.55 9.44 -2.33
CA ARG A 172 13.66 10.18 -1.70
C ARG A 172 13.83 9.91 -0.21
N ARG A 173 12.76 9.53 0.49
CA ARG A 173 12.83 9.13 1.91
C ARG A 173 13.33 7.70 2.10
N ILE A 174 13.03 6.81 1.16
CA ILE A 174 13.48 5.42 1.20
C ILE A 174 14.95 5.34 0.84
N ASP A 175 15.32 6.00 -0.27
CA ASP A 175 16.69 6.05 -0.77
C ASP A 175 17.00 7.47 -1.30
N PRO A 176 17.78 8.27 -0.54
CA PRO A 176 18.13 9.62 -0.95
C PRO A 176 19.13 9.69 -2.11
N THR A 177 19.70 8.56 -2.54
CA THR A 177 20.60 8.50 -3.71
C THR A 177 19.85 8.44 -5.03
N LEU A 178 18.56 8.07 -5.02
CA LEU A 178 17.73 8.00 -6.20
C LEU A 178 17.26 9.40 -6.63
N THR A 179 17.36 9.66 -7.93
CA THR A 179 16.66 10.80 -8.54
C THR A 179 15.19 10.45 -8.66
N ALA A 180 14.30 11.32 -8.17
CA ALA A 180 12.86 11.11 -8.28
C ALA A 180 12.16 12.36 -8.81
N MET A 181 11.36 12.22 -9.85
CA MET A 181 10.62 13.30 -10.52
C MET A 181 9.17 12.92 -10.74
N SER A 182 8.28 13.91 -10.76
CA SER A 182 6.87 13.70 -11.07
C SER A 182 6.50 14.33 -12.40
N VAL A 183 5.69 13.61 -13.18
CA VAL A 183 5.13 14.01 -14.47
C VAL A 183 3.63 13.79 -14.42
N GLY A 184 2.89 14.86 -14.13
CA GLY A 184 1.43 14.83 -13.96
C GLY A 184 0.62 15.58 -15.00
N ASP A 185 1.27 16.34 -15.88
CA ASP A 185 0.64 17.16 -16.91
C ASP A 185 1.48 17.20 -18.21
N PRO A 186 0.94 17.71 -19.33
CA PRO A 186 1.68 17.79 -20.59
C PRO A 186 2.97 18.60 -20.51
N LYS A 187 3.05 19.61 -19.63
CA LYS A 187 4.27 20.40 -19.43
C LYS A 187 5.36 19.56 -18.78
N GLY A 188 5.01 18.73 -17.80
CA GLY A 188 5.93 17.76 -17.20
C GLY A 188 6.46 16.75 -18.21
N VAL A 189 5.62 16.32 -19.17
CA VAL A 189 6.07 15.44 -20.26
C VAL A 189 7.10 16.13 -21.15
N GLN A 190 6.86 17.40 -21.52
CA GLN A 190 7.83 18.17 -22.32
C GLN A 190 9.16 18.31 -21.59
N LEU A 191 9.13 18.69 -20.31
CA LEU A 191 10.35 18.81 -19.48
C LEU A 191 11.11 17.50 -19.30
N LEU A 192 10.43 16.35 -19.37
CA LEU A 192 11.07 15.03 -19.33
C LEU A 192 11.75 14.70 -20.66
N LEU A 193 11.15 15.08 -21.80
CA LEU A 193 11.68 14.81 -23.14
C LEU A 193 12.88 15.70 -23.51
N GLU A 194 13.07 16.81 -22.80
CA GLU A 194 14.15 17.78 -23.01
C GLU A 194 15.44 17.48 -22.21
N GLN A 195 15.43 16.42 -21.39
CA GLN A 195 16.58 15.96 -20.58
C GLN A 195 17.37 14.86 -21.29
#